data_AF-A0A8S2SNW7-F1
#
_entry.id   AF-A0A8S2SNW7-F1
#
_cell.length_a   1.000
_cell.length_b   1.000
_cell.length_c   1.000
_cell.angle_alpha   90.00
_cell.angle_beta   90.00
_cell.angle_gamma   90.00
#
_symmetry.space_group_name_H-M   'P 1'
#
loop_
_entity.id
_entity.type
_entity.pdbx_description
1 polymer ?
#
loop_
_entity_poly.entity_id
_entity_poly.type
_entity_poly.pdbx_seq_one_letter_code
_entity_poly.pdbx_strand_id
1 'polypeptide(L)'
;MAEKSVATLLSKKFEQIPKYSASNRLRTRQQRYDEAVIEYYTDVIKLCKLVDPNMTDASKLDHLYHGLKPSLMKDVLRGAPSTPADFLEQARREENLGRLVTTSIPQTNDNDTQAINYSNNSWYRST
;
A
#
# COMPACT_ATOMS: atom_id res chain seq x y z
N MET A 1 22.16 -48.12 -5.35
CA MET A 1 22.41 -46.68 -5.54
C MET A 1 21.12 -45.83 -5.67
N ALA A 2 19.94 -46.29 -5.21
CA ALA A 2 18.66 -45.56 -5.42
C ALA A 2 18.24 -44.64 -4.25
N GLU A 3 18.77 -44.82 -3.04
CA GLU A 3 18.29 -44.12 -1.83
C GLU A 3 18.72 -42.65 -1.73
N LYS A 4 19.86 -42.26 -2.33
CA LYS A 4 20.34 -40.87 -2.33
C LYS A 4 19.43 -39.93 -3.14
N SER A 5 18.65 -40.47 -4.09
CA SER A 5 17.76 -39.68 -4.95
C SER A 5 16.49 -39.24 -4.23
N VAL A 6 15.90 -40.11 -3.41
CA VAL A 6 14.64 -39.86 -2.71
C VAL A 6 14.81 -38.82 -1.59
N ALA A 7 15.88 -38.92 -0.79
CA ALA A 7 16.19 -37.93 0.25
C ALA A 7 16.46 -36.53 -0.34
N THR A 8 17.13 -36.47 -1.49
CA THR A 8 17.38 -35.21 -2.22
C THR A 8 16.08 -34.61 -2.76
N LEU A 9 15.16 -35.45 -3.26
CA LEU A 9 13.86 -35.00 -3.77
C LEU A 9 12.94 -34.49 -2.65
N LEU A 10 12.94 -35.17 -1.50
CA LEU A 10 12.16 -34.79 -0.33
C LEU A 10 12.68 -33.47 0.28
N SER A 11 13.99 -33.30 0.39
CA SER A 11 14.61 -32.04 0.81
C SER A 11 14.25 -30.88 -0.11
N LYS A 12 14.35 -31.08 -1.45
CA LYS A 12 13.96 -30.06 -2.43
C LYS A 12 12.47 -29.71 -2.35
N LYS A 13 11.58 -30.69 -2.15
CA LYS A 13 10.15 -30.44 -1.96
C LYS A 13 9.88 -29.63 -0.69
N PHE A 14 10.55 -29.94 0.41
CA PHE A 14 10.36 -29.24 1.68
C PHE A 14 10.84 -27.78 1.63
N GLU A 15 11.87 -27.47 0.83
CA GLU A 15 12.31 -26.09 0.57
C GLU A 15 11.42 -25.32 -0.42
N GLN A 16 10.76 -26.01 -1.35
CA GLN A 16 9.86 -25.39 -2.33
C GLN A 16 8.54 -24.91 -1.72
N ILE A 17 8.03 -25.60 -0.68
CA ILE A 17 6.77 -25.25 -0.01
C ILE A 17 6.82 -23.84 0.64
N PRO A 18 7.83 -23.48 1.46
CA PRO A 18 7.93 -22.14 2.03
C PRO A 18 8.23 -21.06 0.98
N LYS A 19 9.01 -21.37 -0.07
CA LYS A 19 9.26 -20.44 -1.18
C LYS A 19 7.99 -20.16 -2.00
N TYR A 20 7.23 -21.19 -2.36
CA TYR A 20 5.95 -21.03 -3.07
C TYR A 20 4.94 -20.22 -2.26
N SER A 21 4.85 -20.46 -0.96
CA SER A 21 4.03 -19.67 -0.04
C SER A 21 4.49 -18.21 0.03
N ALA A 22 5.80 -17.96 0.11
CA ALA A 22 6.35 -16.60 0.12
C ALA A 22 6.11 -15.85 -1.19
N SER A 23 6.29 -16.50 -2.35
CA SER A 23 6.02 -15.91 -3.66
C SER A 23 4.56 -15.53 -3.84
N ASN A 24 3.64 -16.40 -3.40
CA ASN A 24 2.22 -16.08 -3.47
C ASN A 24 1.86 -14.93 -2.53
N ARG A 25 2.38 -14.93 -1.30
CA ARG A 25 2.19 -13.84 -0.33
C ARG A 25 2.72 -12.51 -0.85
N LEU A 26 3.90 -12.49 -1.49
CA LEU A 26 4.48 -11.29 -2.09
C LEU A 26 3.58 -10.73 -3.19
N ARG A 27 3.08 -11.59 -4.07
CA ARG A 27 2.19 -11.19 -5.18
C ARG A 27 0.84 -10.66 -4.70
N THR A 28 0.28 -11.21 -3.63
CA THR A 28 -1.03 -10.79 -3.10
C THR A 28 -0.91 -9.75 -2.00
N ARG A 29 0.30 -9.25 -1.70
CA ARG A 29 0.50 -8.33 -0.59
C ARG A 29 -0.10 -6.98 -0.92
N GLN A 30 -0.99 -6.51 -0.05
CA GLN A 30 -1.65 -5.22 -0.14
C GLN A 30 -1.50 -4.52 1.21
N GLN A 31 -1.16 -3.22 1.22
CA GLN A 31 -1.08 -2.42 2.43
C GLN A 31 -2.49 -2.28 3.03
N ARG A 32 -2.66 -2.72 4.27
CA ARG A 32 -3.97 -2.67 4.95
C ARG A 32 -4.35 -1.24 5.31
N TYR A 33 -5.63 -0.91 5.36
CA TYR A 33 -6.12 0.45 5.67
C TYR A 33 -5.51 1.08 6.93
N ASP A 34 -5.37 0.28 7.99
CA ASP A 34 -4.82 0.64 9.30
C ASP A 34 -3.29 0.51 9.42
N GLU A 35 -2.65 -0.12 8.44
CA GLU A 35 -1.22 -0.43 8.46
C GLU A 35 -0.37 0.77 8.00
N ALA A 36 0.67 1.07 8.77
CA ALA A 36 1.62 2.13 8.44
C ALA A 36 2.51 1.73 7.26
N VAL A 37 2.96 2.72 6.46
CA VAL A 37 3.74 2.43 5.25
C VAL A 37 5.06 1.72 5.56
N ILE A 38 5.67 2.01 6.71
CA ILE A 38 6.92 1.38 7.15
C ILE A 38 6.75 -0.11 7.44
N GLU A 39 5.60 -0.51 7.98
CA GLU A 39 5.29 -1.91 8.31
C GLU A 39 5.11 -2.71 7.03
N TYR A 40 4.29 -2.17 6.11
CA TYR A 40 4.10 -2.73 4.77
C TYR A 40 5.41 -2.87 4.01
N TYR A 41 6.21 -1.80 3.94
CA TYR A 41 7.51 -1.82 3.30
C TYR A 41 8.41 -2.92 3.86
N THR A 42 8.51 -3.00 5.18
CA THR A 42 9.39 -3.98 5.84
C THR A 42 8.97 -5.41 5.52
N ASP A 43 7.67 -5.69 5.48
CA ASP A 43 7.14 -7.02 5.14
C ASP A 43 7.39 -7.37 3.67
N VAL A 44 7.14 -6.45 2.74
CA VAL A 44 7.43 -6.65 1.30
C VAL A 44 8.92 -6.92 1.08
N ILE A 45 9.82 -6.14 1.67
CA ILE A 45 11.27 -6.35 1.51
C ILE A 45 11.71 -7.69 2.11
N LYS A 46 11.13 -8.12 3.25
CA LYS A 46 11.39 -9.45 3.82
C LYS A 46 10.93 -10.55 2.86
N LEU A 47 9.73 -10.43 2.30
CA LEU A 47 9.19 -11.37 1.32
C LEU A 47 10.05 -11.43 0.05
N CYS A 48 10.49 -10.28 -0.48
CA CYS A 48 11.40 -10.22 -1.61
C CYS A 48 12.68 -11.02 -1.33
N LYS A 49 13.33 -10.80 -0.17
CA LYS A 49 14.54 -11.52 0.23
C LYS A 49 14.33 -13.04 0.39
N LEU A 50 13.14 -13.46 0.82
CA LEU A 50 12.80 -14.88 0.97
C LEU A 50 12.55 -15.57 -0.37
N VAL A 51 11.96 -14.86 -1.33
CA VAL A 51 11.67 -15.36 -2.68
C VAL A 51 12.94 -15.37 -3.53
N ASP A 52 13.63 -14.24 -3.57
CA ASP A 52 14.86 -14.05 -4.32
C ASP A 52 15.78 -13.05 -3.58
N PRO A 53 16.86 -13.53 -2.93
CA PRO A 53 17.83 -12.67 -2.26
C PRO A 53 18.49 -11.63 -3.19
N ASN A 54 18.55 -11.90 -4.49
CA ASN A 54 19.19 -11.04 -5.50
C ASN A 54 18.16 -10.24 -6.32
N MET A 55 16.92 -10.14 -5.84
CA MET A 55 15.87 -9.39 -6.51
C MET A 55 16.32 -7.94 -6.76
N THR A 56 16.13 -7.47 -7.99
CA THR A 56 16.52 -6.12 -8.40
C THR A 56 15.64 -5.08 -7.71
N ASP A 57 16.16 -3.86 -7.61
CA ASP A 57 15.42 -2.75 -7.01
C ASP A 57 14.17 -2.38 -7.82
N ALA A 58 14.23 -2.50 -9.14
CA ALA A 58 13.07 -2.34 -10.02
C ALA A 58 11.96 -3.35 -9.70
N SER A 59 12.29 -4.63 -9.52
CA SER A 59 11.30 -5.66 -9.16
C SER A 59 10.73 -5.45 -7.75
N LYS A 60 11.55 -5.01 -6.79
CA LYS A 60 11.06 -4.64 -5.44
C LYS A 60 10.09 -3.46 -5.51
N LEU A 61 10.40 -2.45 -6.32
CA LEU A 61 9.54 -1.29 -6.53
C LEU A 61 8.20 -1.71 -7.16
N ASP A 62 8.20 -2.58 -8.16
CA ASP A 62 6.96 -3.10 -8.76
C ASP A 62 6.04 -3.74 -7.70
N HIS A 63 6.60 -4.59 -6.84
CA HIS A 63 5.85 -5.17 -5.71
C HIS A 63 5.37 -4.12 -4.71
N LEU A 64 6.20 -3.14 -4.38
CA LEU A 64 5.84 -2.05 -3.47
C LEU A 64 4.69 -1.21 -4.02
N TYR A 65 4.73 -0.84 -5.30
CA TYR A 65 3.65 -0.11 -5.96
C TYR A 65 2.38 -0.95 -6.05
N HIS A 66 2.47 -2.22 -6.45
CA HIS A 66 1.31 -3.08 -6.65
C HIS A 66 0.39 -3.19 -5.42
N GLY A 67 0.98 -3.19 -4.22
CA GLY A 67 0.25 -3.29 -2.96
C GLY A 67 0.03 -1.96 -2.23
N LEU A 68 0.51 -0.83 -2.76
CA LEU A 68 0.41 0.45 -2.06
C LEU A 68 -1.04 0.96 -2.03
N LYS A 69 -1.44 1.58 -0.91
CA LYS A 69 -2.77 2.21 -0.81
C LYS A 69 -2.99 3.23 -1.93
N PRO A 70 -4.18 3.24 -2.56
CA PRO A 70 -4.52 4.23 -3.59
C PRO A 70 -4.35 5.68 -3.12
N SER A 71 -4.60 5.95 -1.84
CA SER A 71 -4.45 7.28 -1.23
C SER A 71 -3.01 7.80 -1.23
N LEU A 72 -2.02 6.91 -1.20
CA LEU A 72 -0.60 7.27 -1.24
C LEU A 72 0.00 7.11 -2.64
N MET A 73 -0.58 6.24 -3.47
CA MET A 73 -0.06 5.90 -4.80
C MET A 73 0.24 7.13 -5.66
N LYS A 74 -0.72 8.06 -5.75
CA LYS A 74 -0.57 9.25 -6.61
C LYS A 74 0.60 10.13 -6.20
N ASP A 75 0.80 10.33 -4.91
CA ASP A 75 1.83 11.23 -4.39
C ASP A 75 3.20 10.56 -4.33
N VAL A 76 3.26 9.24 -4.16
CA VAL A 76 4.51 8.47 -4.29
C VAL A 76 4.97 8.41 -5.75
N LEU A 77 4.07 8.14 -6.71
CA LEU A 77 4.40 8.13 -8.14
C LEU A 77 4.92 9.48 -8.62
N ARG A 78 4.40 10.59 -8.09
CA ARG A 78 4.88 11.94 -8.39
C ARG A 78 6.35 12.14 -8.01
N GLY A 79 6.80 11.51 -6.93
CA GLY A 79 8.18 11.56 -6.48
C GLY A 79 9.13 10.69 -7.30
N ALA A 80 8.61 9.80 -8.16
CA ALA A 80 9.35 8.89 -9.03
C ALA A 80 10.59 8.23 -8.35
N PRO A 81 10.41 7.56 -7.20
CA PRO A 81 11.53 6.97 -6.48
C PRO A 81 12.21 5.88 -7.32
N SER A 82 13.54 5.93 -7.35
CA SER A 82 14.37 5.02 -8.16
C SER A 82 14.88 3.84 -7.36
N THR A 83 14.88 3.93 -6.03
CA THR A 83 15.24 2.84 -5.13
C THR A 83 14.12 2.55 -4.12
N PRO A 84 14.07 1.35 -3.53
CA PRO A 84 13.14 1.05 -2.44
C PRO A 84 13.31 1.96 -1.23
N ALA A 85 14.52 2.48 -0.98
CA ALA A 85 14.77 3.42 0.11
C ALA A 85 14.08 4.76 -0.17
N ASP A 86 14.26 5.31 -1.38
CA ASP A 86 13.60 6.56 -1.80
C ASP A 86 12.08 6.42 -1.74
N PHE A 87 11.57 5.25 -2.14
CA PHE A 87 10.14 4.93 -2.03
C PHE A 87 9.65 5.06 -0.59
N LEU A 88 10.37 4.49 0.37
CA LEU A 88 9.98 4.54 1.78
C LEU A 88 10.00 5.97 2.31
N GLU A 89 11.05 6.75 2.02
CA GLU A 89 11.14 8.14 2.46
C GLU A 89 10.00 8.98 1.90
N GLN A 90 9.72 8.83 0.60
CA GLN A 90 8.63 9.50 -0.08
C GLN A 90 7.28 9.11 0.54
N ALA A 91 6.98 7.81 0.61
CA ALA A 91 5.69 7.32 1.08
C ALA A 91 5.44 7.69 2.54
N ARG A 92 6.48 7.66 3.40
CA ARG A 92 6.38 8.09 4.80
C ARG A 92 6.08 9.58 4.91
N ARG A 93 6.68 10.41 4.06
CA ARG A 93 6.42 11.85 4.06
C ARG A 93 4.97 12.14 3.68
N GLU A 94 4.47 11.52 2.62
CA GLU A 94 3.09 11.71 2.18
C GLU A 94 2.06 11.15 3.19
N GLU A 95 2.35 10.01 3.83
CA GLU A 95 1.54 9.46 4.92
C GLU A 95 1.43 10.44 6.09
N ASN A 96 2.55 11.05 6.50
CA ASN A 96 2.54 12.06 7.56
C ASN A 96 1.77 13.32 7.16
N LEU A 97 1.92 13.79 5.91
CA LEU A 97 1.18 14.95 5.40
C LEU A 97 -0.33 14.70 5.39
N GLY A 98 -0.78 13.52 4.95
CA GLY A 98 -2.20 13.14 4.97
C GLY A 98 -2.80 13.18 6.39
N ARG A 99 -2.03 12.76 7.41
CA ARG A 99 -2.47 12.84 8.81
C ARG A 99 -2.60 14.29 9.30
N LEU A 100 -1.66 15.16 8.91
CA LEU A 100 -1.70 16.58 9.27
C LEU A 100 -2.87 17.31 8.63
N VAL A 101 -3.14 17.06 7.34
CA VAL A 101 -4.29 17.64 6.62
C VAL A 101 -5.60 17.24 7.29
N THR A 102 -5.74 15.97 7.67
CA THR A 102 -6.94 15.47 8.37
C THR A 102 -7.14 16.14 9.74
N THR A 103 -6.05 16.52 10.42
CA THR A 103 -6.13 17.18 11.73
C THR A 103 -6.40 18.68 11.63
N SER A 104 -6.08 19.31 10.50
CA SER A 104 -6.15 20.76 10.29
C SER A 104 -7.41 21.23 9.58
N ILE A 105 -8.26 20.31 9.11
CA ILE A 105 -9.65 20.62 8.73
C ILE A 105 -10.49 20.51 10.01
N PRO A 106 -10.96 21.62 10.61
CA PRO A 106 -12.03 21.53 11.59
C PRO A 106 -13.18 20.81 10.87
N GLN A 107 -13.72 19.75 11.47
CA GLN A 107 -15.05 19.32 11.09
C GLN A 107 -15.94 20.54 11.34
N THR A 108 -16.24 21.32 10.29
CA THR A 108 -17.38 22.21 10.32
C THR A 108 -18.56 21.26 10.42
N ASN A 109 -19.04 21.12 11.64
CA ASN A 109 -20.24 20.38 11.99
C ASN A 109 -21.27 20.68 10.90
N ASP A 110 -21.75 19.65 10.21
CA ASP A 110 -22.79 19.74 9.17
C ASP A 110 -24.17 20.10 9.76
N ASN A 111 -24.22 21.06 10.69
CA ASN A 111 -25.43 21.61 11.30
C ASN A 111 -25.67 23.08 10.90
N ASP A 112 -24.73 23.76 10.22
CA ASP A 112 -24.92 25.16 9.78
C ASP A 112 -25.45 25.32 8.34
N THR A 113 -25.79 24.22 7.65
CA THR A 113 -26.46 24.27 6.33
C THR A 113 -27.99 24.21 6.45
N GLN A 114 -28.57 24.93 7.41
CA GLN A 114 -30.02 25.17 7.51
C GLN A 114 -30.38 26.66 7.64
N ALA A 115 -29.46 27.59 7.39
CA ALA A 115 -29.72 29.03 7.57
C ALA A 115 -29.63 29.89 6.29
N ILE A 116 -29.45 29.31 5.09
CA ILE A 116 -29.38 30.09 3.84
C ILE A 116 -30.18 29.45 2.72
N ASN A 117 -31.46 29.11 2.93
CA ASN A 117 -32.36 28.86 1.79
C ASN A 117 -33.87 29.05 2.06
N TYR A 118 -34.25 30.12 2.76
CA TYR A 118 -35.66 30.55 2.83
C TYR A 118 -35.80 32.06 2.66
N SER A 119 -35.29 32.62 1.56
CA SER A 119 -35.68 33.99 1.21
C SER A 119 -35.77 34.33 -0.28
N ASN A 120 -35.58 33.41 -1.21
CA ASN A 120 -35.64 33.75 -2.64
C ASN A 120 -36.34 32.71 -3.51
N ASN A 121 -37.65 32.52 -3.30
CA ASN A 121 -38.55 32.05 -4.36
C ASN A 121 -39.89 32.78 -4.27
N SER A 122 -39.85 34.08 -4.60
CA SER A 122 -41.05 34.86 -4.96
C SER A 122 -41.41 34.58 -6.41
N TRP A 123 -41.84 33.36 -6.73
CA TRP A 123 -42.35 33.01 -8.05
C TRP A 123 -43.45 31.96 -7.94
N TYR A 124 -44.58 32.27 -7.28
CA TYR A 124 -45.91 31.73 -7.60
C TYR A 124 -46.97 32.49 -6.78
N ARG A 125 -47.56 33.53 -7.37
CA ARG A 125 -48.93 33.95 -7.04
C ARG A 125 -49.57 34.60 -8.27
N SER A 126 -50.02 33.75 -9.18
CA SER A 126 -51.06 34.10 -10.15
C SER A 126 -52.38 33.56 -9.62
N THR A 127 -53.26 34.46 -9.23
CA THR A 127 -54.73 34.50 -9.47
C THR A 127 -55.23 35.84 -8.97
#